data_AF-A0A7V9EIS5-F1
#
_entry.id   AF-A0A7V9EIS5-F1
#
_cell.length_a   1.000
_cell.length_b   1.000
_cell.length_c   1.000
_cell.angle_alpha   90.00
_cell.angle_beta   90.00
_cell.angle_gamma   90.00
#
_symmetry.space_group_name_H-M   'P 1'
#
loop_
_entity.id
_entity.type
_entity.pdbx_description
1 polymer ?
#
loop_
_entity_poly.entity_id
_entity_poly.type
_entity_poly.pdbx_seq_one_letter_code
_entity_poly.pdbx_strand_id
1 'polypeptide(L)'
;MVTNPEERPGGMRERTAARLAWVMLGCIALVAAALLAIDVGAGLGIDPFALVMLSFPVVGALVAARQPGNAVGWVMLAVGVVAVLDGLSVGYAQYALDIRPGSLPRPDFALALGAPMWVPLIGLMGTFVILLFPDGRLPSRRWRPWAWFCALGMILSFIGILLAPDSFTDVGYPGIRNPLGIVALPEAALVIIFSIPIGILGCAAALIQRFRRSHGQDRLQLKWLAAGAGATATVYLAAMVATLTLDAPWDGRGPLWLTTLQDVAAFSFVLIPVAVGIAILKYRLYDIDLIINRTLVYGALTATLTAAYLLAVTILQGLLSPVAGRSQLAVAGSTLAVAALFRPGRARIQAFIDRRFYRRKYDAARTLETFSASLRDVVDLDALTGELAVLIG
;
A
#
# COMPACT_ATOMS: atom_id res chain seq x y z
N MET A 1 31.11 -5.78 44.75
CA MET A 1 30.68 -6.67 43.65
C MET A 1 29.40 -6.11 43.06
N VAL A 2 29.53 -5.38 41.95
CA VAL A 2 28.41 -4.80 41.20
C VAL A 2 28.16 -5.75 40.03
N THR A 3 27.02 -6.44 40.03
CA THR A 3 26.60 -7.29 38.92
C THR A 3 25.91 -6.43 37.87
N ASN A 4 26.51 -6.43 36.67
CA ASN A 4 26.05 -5.74 35.47
C ASN A 4 24.72 -6.37 35.00
N PRO A 5 23.67 -5.61 34.68
CA PRO A 5 22.43 -6.19 34.17
C PRO A 5 22.66 -6.66 32.73
N GLU A 6 22.40 -7.94 32.49
CA GLU A 6 22.44 -8.60 31.20
C GLU A 6 21.71 -7.78 30.13
N GLU A 7 22.45 -7.43 29.07
CA GLU A 7 21.88 -7.05 27.79
C GLU A 7 21.00 -8.21 27.30
N ARG A 8 19.67 -8.03 27.39
CA ARG A 8 18.72 -8.99 26.84
C ARG A 8 18.98 -9.16 25.33
N PRO A 9 19.21 -10.38 24.82
CA PRO A 9 19.51 -10.65 23.41
C PRO A 9 18.35 -10.35 22.42
N GLY A 10 17.25 -9.76 22.89
CA GLY A 10 16.08 -9.39 22.06
C GLY A 10 16.26 -8.09 21.26
N GLY A 11 16.96 -7.08 21.81
CA GLY A 11 16.97 -5.74 21.21
C GLY A 11 17.70 -5.63 19.86
N MET A 12 18.69 -6.48 19.61
CA MET A 12 19.42 -6.50 18.33
C MET A 12 18.56 -7.11 17.21
N ARG A 13 17.81 -8.19 17.50
CA ARG A 13 16.92 -8.85 16.53
C ARG A 13 15.77 -7.95 16.11
N GLU A 14 15.21 -7.17 17.04
CA GLU A 14 14.13 -6.23 16.75
C GLU A 14 14.59 -5.08 15.84
N ARG A 15 15.78 -4.51 16.11
CA ARG A 15 16.37 -3.45 15.26
C ARG A 15 16.69 -3.95 13.85
N THR A 16 17.21 -5.17 13.72
CA THR A 16 17.51 -5.77 12.41
C THR A 16 16.24 -6.04 11.61
N ALA A 17 15.20 -6.59 12.25
CA ALA A 17 13.92 -6.84 11.61
C ALA A 17 13.25 -5.54 11.12
N ALA A 18 13.30 -4.47 11.94
CA ALA A 18 12.80 -3.16 11.53
C ALA A 18 13.58 -2.58 10.35
N ARG A 19 14.91 -2.67 10.36
CA ARG A 19 15.74 -2.23 9.23
C ARG A 19 15.41 -3.02 7.96
N LEU A 20 15.28 -4.33 8.06
CA LEU A 20 14.92 -5.19 6.92
C LEU A 20 13.56 -4.80 6.34
N ALA A 21 12.55 -4.58 7.18
CA ALA A 21 11.22 -4.17 6.75
C ALA A 21 11.24 -2.83 5.98
N TRP A 22 12.00 -1.83 6.47
CA TRP A 22 12.15 -0.55 5.80
C TRP A 22 12.97 -0.63 4.51
N VAL A 23 14.02 -1.45 4.48
CA VAL A 23 14.81 -1.70 3.26
C VAL A 23 13.94 -2.38 2.20
N MET A 24 13.16 -3.39 2.57
CA MET A 24 12.22 -4.04 1.66
C MET A 24 11.21 -3.04 1.09
N LEU A 25 10.61 -2.20 1.94
CA LEU A 25 9.72 -1.14 1.47
C LEU A 25 10.42 -0.16 0.53
N GLY A 26 11.65 0.25 0.85
CA GLY A 26 12.45 1.14 0.01
C GLY A 26 12.72 0.55 -1.37
N CYS A 27 13.09 -0.74 -1.43
CA CYS A 27 13.27 -1.46 -2.69
C CYS A 27 11.97 -1.57 -3.48
N ILE A 28 10.86 -1.96 -2.83
CA ILE A 28 9.54 -2.06 -3.46
C ILE A 28 9.13 -0.70 -4.04
N ALA A 29 9.25 0.37 -3.26
CA ALA A 29 8.90 1.72 -3.69
C ALA A 29 9.79 2.22 -4.83
N LEU A 30 11.09 1.92 -4.80
CA LEU A 30 12.02 2.28 -5.88
C LEU A 30 11.64 1.62 -7.19
N VAL A 31 11.37 0.31 -7.18
CA VAL A 31 10.99 -0.41 -8.40
C VAL A 31 9.61 0.02 -8.89
N ALA A 32 8.63 0.17 -8.00
CA ALA A 32 7.31 0.68 -8.38
C ALA A 32 7.37 2.08 -8.98
N ALA A 33 8.22 2.97 -8.44
CA ALA A 33 8.43 4.30 -9.00
C ALA A 33 9.13 4.25 -10.37
N ALA A 34 10.07 3.33 -10.57
CA ALA A 34 10.71 3.12 -11.86
C ALA A 34 9.72 2.61 -12.91
N LEU A 35 8.88 1.64 -12.56
CA LEU A 35 7.79 1.13 -13.42
C LEU A 35 6.83 2.25 -13.81
N LEU A 36 6.34 3.00 -12.82
CA LEU A 36 5.45 4.13 -13.05
C LEU A 36 6.08 5.20 -13.96
N ALA A 37 7.38 5.47 -13.81
CA ALA A 37 8.08 6.42 -14.67
C ALA A 37 8.19 5.91 -16.12
N ILE A 38 8.35 4.60 -16.32
CA ILE A 38 8.35 3.97 -17.64
C ILE A 38 6.95 4.10 -18.27
N ASP A 39 5.90 3.76 -17.54
CA ASP A 39 4.51 3.79 -18.04
C ASP A 39 4.07 5.21 -18.42
N VAL A 40 4.36 6.18 -17.55
CA VAL A 40 4.08 7.60 -17.84
C VAL A 40 4.93 8.10 -19.01
N GLY A 41 6.21 7.73 -19.06
CA GLY A 41 7.10 8.09 -20.17
C GLY A 41 6.68 7.48 -21.51
N ALA A 42 5.99 6.35 -21.48
CA ALA A 42 5.41 5.68 -22.64
C ALA A 42 4.00 6.19 -23.02
N GLY A 43 3.39 7.03 -22.18
CA GLY A 43 2.03 7.56 -22.40
C GLY A 43 0.91 6.59 -21.99
N LEU A 44 1.22 5.53 -21.24
CA LEU A 44 0.24 4.53 -20.74
C LEU A 44 -0.57 5.03 -19.54
N GLY A 45 -0.14 6.12 -18.91
CA GLY A 45 -0.81 6.70 -17.75
C GLY A 45 -0.39 6.06 -16.43
N ILE A 46 -1.23 6.22 -15.40
CA ILE A 46 -0.99 5.68 -14.05
C ILE A 46 -1.99 4.56 -13.83
N ASP A 47 -1.52 3.33 -13.62
CA ASP A 47 -2.37 2.24 -13.18
C ASP A 47 -2.83 2.49 -11.72
N PRO A 48 -4.12 2.73 -11.48
CA PRO A 48 -4.61 2.97 -10.13
C PRO A 48 -4.52 1.73 -9.24
N PHE A 49 -4.54 0.52 -9.81
CA PHE A 49 -4.43 -0.71 -9.04
C PHE A 49 -3.03 -0.87 -8.45
N ALA A 50 -1.97 -0.55 -9.21
CA ALA A 50 -0.61 -0.48 -8.69
C ALA A 50 -0.48 0.46 -7.46
N LEU A 51 -1.19 1.59 -7.45
CA LEU A 51 -1.21 2.51 -6.30
C LEU A 51 -1.87 1.88 -5.07
N VAL A 52 -2.97 1.13 -5.27
CA VAL A 52 -3.63 0.37 -4.20
C VAL A 52 -2.68 -0.68 -3.63
N MET A 53 -1.94 -1.38 -4.49
CA MET A 53 -1.01 -2.41 -4.06
C MET A 53 0.13 -1.86 -3.19
N LEU A 54 0.56 -0.61 -3.39
CA LEU A 54 1.56 0.04 -2.53
C LEU A 54 1.10 0.26 -1.08
N SER A 55 -0.21 0.27 -0.81
CA SER A 55 -0.72 0.40 0.55
C SER A 55 -0.35 -0.81 1.44
N PHE A 56 -0.24 -2.01 0.85
CA PHE A 56 0.12 -3.24 1.56
C PHE A 56 1.54 -3.20 2.13
N PRO A 57 2.61 -3.01 1.34
CA PRO A 57 3.97 -2.98 1.88
C PRO A 57 4.20 -1.81 2.82
N VAL A 58 3.51 -0.67 2.65
CA VAL A 58 3.58 0.47 3.58
C VAL A 58 3.08 0.06 4.97
N VAL A 59 1.87 -0.50 5.05
CA VAL A 59 1.32 -0.99 6.33
C VAL A 59 2.13 -2.19 6.84
N GLY A 60 2.56 -3.08 5.96
CA GLY A 60 3.37 -4.25 6.27
C GLY A 60 4.70 -3.90 6.92
N ALA A 61 5.43 -2.93 6.35
CA ALA A 61 6.68 -2.42 6.91
C ALA A 61 6.47 -1.81 8.29
N LEU A 62 5.41 -1.01 8.46
CA LEU A 62 5.07 -0.39 9.74
C LEU A 62 4.76 -1.44 10.81
N VAL A 63 3.98 -2.48 10.46
CA VAL A 63 3.65 -3.59 11.35
C VAL A 63 4.90 -4.44 11.66
N ALA A 64 5.69 -4.82 10.66
CA ALA A 64 6.88 -5.65 10.83
C ALA A 64 8.00 -4.93 11.62
N ALA A 65 8.15 -3.62 11.45
CA ALA A 65 9.12 -2.83 12.20
C ALA A 65 8.75 -2.64 13.68
N ARG A 66 7.46 -2.72 14.02
CA ARG A 66 6.95 -2.54 15.39
C ARG A 66 6.70 -3.86 16.11
N GLN A 67 6.26 -4.87 15.37
CA GLN A 67 5.97 -6.21 15.87
C GLN A 67 6.65 -7.23 14.94
N PRO A 68 7.99 -7.38 15.03
CA PRO A 68 8.73 -8.27 14.15
C PRO A 68 8.32 -9.74 14.26
N GLY A 69 7.75 -10.14 15.40
CA GLY A 69 7.16 -11.47 15.61
C GLY A 69 5.75 -11.66 15.01
N ASN A 70 5.13 -10.61 14.46
CA ASN A 70 3.82 -10.70 13.81
C ASN A 70 3.99 -10.96 12.31
N ALA A 71 3.66 -12.19 11.89
CA ALA A 71 3.76 -12.63 10.50
C ALA A 71 2.91 -11.79 9.51
N VAL A 72 1.85 -11.12 9.97
CA VAL A 72 0.98 -10.30 9.10
C VAL A 72 1.76 -9.20 8.41
N GLY A 73 2.66 -8.51 9.11
CA GLY A 73 3.48 -7.44 8.52
C GLY A 73 4.38 -7.94 7.39
N TRP A 74 4.96 -9.13 7.56
CA TRP A 74 5.80 -9.77 6.56
C TRP A 74 5.00 -10.29 5.35
N VAL A 75 3.79 -10.82 5.57
CA VAL A 75 2.90 -11.21 4.47
C VAL A 75 2.50 -10.00 3.64
N MET A 76 2.20 -8.86 4.27
CA MET A 76 1.87 -7.62 3.55
C MET A 76 3.06 -7.05 2.77
N LEU A 77 4.29 -7.19 3.27
CA LEU A 77 5.51 -6.90 2.50
C LEU A 77 5.66 -7.86 1.32
N ALA A 78 5.38 -9.15 1.50
CA ALA A 78 5.43 -10.14 0.43
C ALA A 78 4.41 -9.84 -0.68
N VAL A 79 3.21 -9.33 -0.34
CA VAL A 79 2.25 -8.82 -1.33
C VAL A 79 2.88 -7.72 -2.19
N GLY A 80 3.59 -6.76 -1.58
CA GLY A 80 4.28 -5.71 -2.33
C GLY A 80 5.42 -6.22 -3.22
N VAL A 81 6.16 -7.24 -2.78
CA VAL A 81 7.19 -7.89 -3.62
C VAL A 81 6.54 -8.56 -4.83
N VAL A 82 5.48 -9.33 -4.62
CA VAL A 82 4.75 -10.00 -5.71
C VAL A 82 4.17 -8.98 -6.68
N ALA A 83 3.57 -7.89 -6.20
CA ALA A 83 3.02 -6.81 -7.04
C ALA A 83 4.09 -6.16 -7.93
N VAL A 84 5.29 -5.93 -7.39
CA VAL A 84 6.40 -5.37 -8.17
C VAL A 84 6.95 -6.37 -9.19
N LEU A 85 7.02 -7.66 -8.85
CA LEU A 85 7.45 -8.70 -9.80
C LEU A 85 6.44 -8.88 -10.94
N ASP A 86 5.15 -8.78 -10.64
CA ASP A 86 4.08 -8.73 -11.62
C ASP A 86 4.24 -7.54 -12.56
N GLY A 87 4.34 -6.32 -12.01
CA GLY A 87 4.56 -5.10 -12.79
C GLY A 87 5.83 -5.13 -13.63
N LEU A 88 6.92 -5.72 -13.14
CA LEU A 88 8.14 -5.94 -13.93
C LEU A 88 7.92 -6.88 -15.11
N SER A 89 7.17 -7.96 -14.90
CA SER A 89 6.90 -8.98 -15.92
C SER A 89 5.99 -8.42 -17.02
N VAL A 90 4.89 -7.78 -16.62
CA VAL A 90 3.93 -7.15 -17.55
C VAL A 90 4.54 -5.95 -18.24
N GLY A 91 5.20 -5.05 -17.50
CA GLY A 91 5.84 -3.86 -18.06
C GLY A 91 6.97 -4.19 -19.03
N TYR A 92 7.75 -5.25 -18.78
CA TYR A 92 8.76 -5.73 -19.73
C TYR A 92 8.11 -6.19 -21.05
N ALA A 93 7.05 -7.00 -20.96
CA ALA A 93 6.33 -7.49 -22.13
C ALA A 93 5.68 -6.35 -22.93
N GLN A 94 4.97 -5.45 -22.26
CA GLN A 94 4.37 -4.26 -22.87
C GLN A 94 5.40 -3.36 -23.54
N TYR A 95 6.55 -3.15 -22.91
CA TYR A 95 7.63 -2.36 -23.51
C TYR A 95 8.17 -3.00 -24.79
N ALA A 96 8.37 -4.32 -24.77
CA ALA A 96 8.93 -5.08 -25.87
C ALA A 96 7.96 -5.32 -27.04
N LEU A 97 6.65 -5.31 -26.77
CA LEU A 97 5.60 -5.64 -27.74
C LEU A 97 4.86 -4.40 -28.26
N ASP A 98 4.56 -3.44 -27.39
CA ASP A 98 3.70 -2.30 -27.72
C ASP A 98 4.50 -1.00 -27.88
N ILE A 99 5.42 -0.70 -26.96
CA ILE A 99 6.15 0.57 -26.94
C ILE A 99 7.28 0.57 -27.97
N ARG A 100 8.12 -0.48 -27.96
CA ARG A 100 9.22 -0.68 -28.90
C ARG A 100 9.27 -2.14 -29.37
N PRO A 101 8.44 -2.50 -30.38
CA PRO A 101 8.38 -3.85 -30.90
C PRO A 101 9.75 -4.42 -31.26
N GLY A 102 10.11 -5.56 -30.67
CA GLY A 102 11.37 -6.28 -30.96
C GLY A 102 12.64 -5.69 -30.32
N SER A 103 12.51 -4.69 -29.44
CA SER A 103 13.65 -4.08 -28.76
C SER A 103 14.28 -4.96 -27.67
N LEU A 104 13.48 -5.82 -27.05
CA LEU A 104 13.88 -6.69 -25.96
C LEU A 104 13.63 -8.16 -26.32
N PRO A 105 14.53 -9.07 -25.93
CA PRO A 105 14.39 -10.49 -26.22
C PRO A 105 13.29 -11.12 -25.37
N ARG A 106 12.60 -12.11 -25.95
CA ARG A 106 11.71 -13.05 -25.23
C ARG A 106 10.60 -12.39 -24.36
N PRO A 107 9.76 -11.49 -24.92
CA PRO A 107 8.60 -10.97 -24.18
C PRO A 107 7.57 -12.05 -23.83
N ASP A 108 7.56 -13.15 -24.58
CA ASP A 108 6.77 -14.36 -24.34
C ASP A 108 7.05 -14.99 -22.96
N PHE A 109 8.32 -15.00 -22.52
CA PHE A 109 8.69 -15.48 -21.18
C PHE A 109 8.24 -14.52 -20.07
N ALA A 110 8.33 -13.21 -20.30
CA ALA A 110 7.88 -12.22 -19.34
C ALA A 110 6.36 -12.33 -19.12
N LEU A 111 5.58 -12.51 -20.19
CA LEU A 111 4.15 -12.81 -20.09
C LEU A 111 3.88 -14.11 -19.33
N ALA A 112 4.65 -15.17 -19.59
CA ALA A 112 4.50 -16.45 -18.89
C ALA A 112 4.71 -16.31 -17.37
N LEU A 113 5.68 -15.49 -16.95
CA LEU A 113 5.96 -15.24 -15.55
C LEU A 113 4.95 -14.31 -14.87
N GLY A 114 4.41 -13.32 -15.60
CA GLY A 114 3.40 -12.39 -15.10
C GLY A 114 2.01 -13.01 -14.97
N ALA A 115 1.58 -13.78 -15.95
CA ALA A 115 0.24 -14.38 -16.00
C ALA A 115 -0.23 -15.07 -14.71
N PRO A 116 0.60 -15.86 -13.98
CA PRO A 116 0.17 -16.50 -12.74
C PRO A 116 0.28 -15.62 -11.48
N MET A 117 0.86 -14.41 -11.54
CA MET A 117 1.18 -13.59 -10.35
C MET A 117 -0.04 -13.10 -9.56
N TRP A 118 -1.21 -13.00 -10.18
CA TRP A 118 -2.45 -12.67 -9.48
C TRP A 118 -2.80 -13.72 -8.40
N VAL A 119 -2.38 -14.98 -8.58
CA VAL A 119 -2.65 -16.08 -7.63
C VAL A 119 -2.01 -15.83 -6.26
N PRO A 120 -0.67 -15.63 -6.14
CA PRO A 120 -0.05 -15.29 -4.87
C PRO A 120 -0.51 -13.94 -4.34
N LEU A 121 -0.82 -12.97 -5.21
CA LEU A 121 -1.34 -11.68 -4.79
C LEU A 121 -2.66 -11.86 -4.00
N ILE A 122 -3.65 -12.54 -4.60
CA ILE A 122 -4.96 -12.82 -3.99
C ILE A 122 -4.82 -13.76 -2.79
N GLY A 123 -4.00 -14.81 -2.90
CA GLY A 123 -3.78 -15.79 -1.83
C GLY A 123 -3.16 -15.17 -0.58
N LEU A 124 -2.12 -14.35 -0.73
CA LEU A 124 -1.50 -13.67 0.40
C LEU A 124 -2.45 -12.66 1.04
N MET A 125 -3.10 -11.80 0.24
CA MET A 125 -3.98 -10.74 0.77
C MET A 125 -5.30 -11.27 1.34
N GLY A 126 -5.92 -12.26 0.68
CA GLY A 126 -7.26 -12.74 0.99
C GLY A 126 -7.27 -13.94 1.93
N THR A 127 -6.22 -14.77 1.90
CA THR A 127 -6.16 -15.98 2.72
C THR A 127 -5.20 -15.82 3.90
N PHE A 128 -3.93 -15.54 3.64
CA PHE A 128 -2.92 -15.56 4.71
C PHE A 128 -3.02 -14.37 5.67
N VAL A 129 -3.35 -13.17 5.18
CA VAL A 129 -3.65 -12.03 6.07
C VAL A 129 -4.79 -12.39 7.01
N ILE A 130 -5.91 -12.95 6.51
CA ILE A 130 -7.08 -13.31 7.34
C ILE A 130 -6.76 -14.44 8.33
N LEU A 131 -6.04 -15.48 7.90
CA LEU A 131 -5.70 -16.62 8.74
C LEU A 131 -4.72 -16.26 9.87
N LEU A 132 -3.76 -15.39 9.61
CA LEU A 132 -2.72 -15.03 10.58
C LEU A 132 -3.14 -13.88 11.49
N PHE A 133 -4.08 -13.04 11.05
CA PHE A 133 -4.56 -11.91 11.82
C PHE A 133 -5.39 -12.32 13.06
N PRO A 134 -5.22 -11.67 14.22
CA PRO A 134 -4.41 -10.46 14.46
C PRO A 134 -2.96 -10.73 14.91
N ASP A 135 -2.69 -11.88 15.52
CA ASP A 135 -1.46 -12.11 16.28
C ASP A 135 -0.27 -12.61 15.45
N GLY A 136 -0.46 -12.80 14.13
CA GLY A 136 0.53 -13.42 13.26
C GLY A 136 0.61 -14.94 13.40
N ARG A 137 -0.42 -15.56 13.99
CA ARG A 137 -0.46 -16.99 14.29
C ARG A 137 -1.78 -17.59 13.87
N LEU A 138 -1.73 -18.85 13.44
CA LEU A 138 -2.91 -19.64 13.11
C LEU A 138 -3.83 -19.79 14.33
N PRO A 139 -5.17 -19.84 14.14
CA PRO A 139 -6.13 -19.88 15.25
C PRO A 139 -5.96 -21.10 16.17
N SER A 140 -5.59 -22.26 15.62
CA SER A 140 -5.29 -23.48 16.37
C SER A 140 -4.43 -24.45 15.54
N ARG A 141 -3.89 -25.49 16.16
CA ARG A 141 -3.15 -26.55 15.45
C ARG A 141 -3.98 -27.23 14.36
N ARG A 142 -5.31 -27.24 14.48
CA ARG A 142 -6.25 -27.84 13.50
C ARG A 142 -6.36 -27.03 12.20
N TRP A 143 -5.93 -25.76 12.20
CA TRP A 143 -5.89 -24.92 10.99
C TRP A 143 -4.57 -25.05 10.22
N ARG A 144 -3.57 -25.79 10.73
CA ARG A 144 -2.32 -26.05 10.00
C ARG A 144 -2.55 -26.81 8.69
N PRO A 145 -3.31 -27.92 8.66
CA PRO A 145 -3.63 -28.60 7.40
C PRO A 145 -4.35 -27.69 6.41
N TRP A 146 -5.24 -26.81 6.89
CA TRP A 146 -5.94 -25.85 6.05
C TRP A 146 -5.00 -24.81 5.44
N ALA A 147 -4.10 -24.24 6.24
CA ALA A 147 -3.09 -23.32 5.73
C ALA A 147 -2.17 -23.99 4.69
N TRP A 148 -1.82 -25.26 4.90
CA TRP A 148 -1.08 -26.06 3.92
C TRP A 148 -1.89 -26.33 2.66
N PHE A 149 -3.18 -26.64 2.78
CA PHE A 149 -4.07 -26.80 1.64
C PHE A 149 -4.14 -25.52 0.81
N CYS A 150 -4.31 -24.36 1.44
CA CYS A 150 -4.31 -23.07 0.74
C CYS A 150 -2.94 -22.75 0.12
N ALA A 151 -1.84 -23.01 0.83
CA ALA A 151 -0.48 -22.80 0.31
C ALA A 151 -0.20 -23.68 -0.92
N LEU A 152 -0.50 -24.98 -0.80
CA LEU A 152 -0.29 -25.95 -1.86
C LEU A 152 -1.21 -25.67 -3.04
N GLY A 153 -2.49 -25.34 -2.78
CA GLY A 153 -3.42 -24.88 -3.80
C GLY A 153 -2.86 -23.67 -4.56
N MET A 154 -2.41 -22.64 -3.85
CA MET A 154 -1.80 -21.45 -4.46
C MET A 154 -0.57 -21.79 -5.31
N ILE A 155 0.33 -22.66 -4.84
CA ILE A 155 1.53 -23.09 -5.58
C ILE A 155 1.15 -23.90 -6.81
N LEU A 156 0.26 -24.88 -6.67
CA LEU A 156 -0.20 -25.71 -7.79
C LEU A 156 -0.95 -24.85 -8.82
N SER A 157 -1.76 -23.89 -8.38
CA SER A 157 -2.43 -22.91 -9.22
C SER A 157 -1.46 -22.05 -10.00
N PHE A 158 -0.44 -21.52 -9.33
CA PHE A 158 0.62 -20.74 -9.97
C PHE A 158 1.35 -21.58 -11.04
N ILE A 159 1.76 -22.81 -10.71
CA ILE A 159 2.47 -23.70 -11.63
C ILE A 159 1.57 -24.13 -12.79
N GLY A 160 0.29 -24.43 -12.53
CA GLY A 160 -0.66 -24.83 -13.54
C GLY A 160 -0.90 -23.74 -14.59
N ILE A 161 -1.05 -22.48 -14.16
CA ILE A 161 -1.19 -21.34 -15.06
C ILE A 161 0.13 -21.07 -15.80
N LEU A 162 1.27 -21.15 -15.10
CA LEU A 162 2.60 -20.98 -15.71
C LEU A 162 2.85 -21.98 -16.86
N LEU A 163 2.38 -23.21 -16.72
CA LEU A 163 2.54 -24.30 -17.68
C LEU A 163 1.34 -24.48 -18.62
N ALA A 164 0.33 -23.62 -18.54
CA ALA A 164 -0.86 -23.72 -19.37
C ALA A 164 -0.47 -23.50 -20.85
N PRO A 165 -0.88 -24.39 -21.78
CA PRO A 165 -0.51 -24.29 -23.20
C PRO A 165 -1.23 -23.15 -23.94
N ASP A 166 -2.13 -22.43 -23.27
CA ASP A 166 -2.97 -21.41 -23.86
C ASP A 166 -2.19 -20.17 -24.33
N SER A 167 -2.80 -19.43 -25.24
CA SER A 167 -2.32 -18.10 -25.64
C SER A 167 -2.59 -17.08 -24.56
N PHE A 168 -1.84 -15.98 -24.56
CA PHE A 168 -2.03 -14.84 -23.65
C PHE A 168 -3.23 -13.96 -24.02
N THR A 169 -4.34 -14.57 -24.45
CA THR A 169 -5.60 -13.89 -24.83
C THR A 169 -6.14 -13.02 -23.71
N ASP A 170 -6.13 -13.55 -22.49
CA ASP A 170 -6.76 -12.91 -21.32
C ASP A 170 -6.01 -11.66 -20.86
N VAL A 171 -4.73 -11.55 -21.23
CA VAL A 171 -3.87 -10.40 -20.95
C VAL A 171 -3.65 -9.53 -22.20
N GLY A 172 -4.43 -9.75 -23.26
CA GLY A 172 -4.45 -8.87 -24.45
C GLY A 172 -3.48 -9.25 -25.59
N TYR A 173 -2.80 -10.39 -25.52
CA TYR A 173 -1.83 -10.83 -26.53
C TYR A 173 -2.23 -12.18 -27.17
N PRO A 174 -3.32 -12.23 -27.96
CA PRO A 174 -3.85 -13.48 -28.52
C PRO A 174 -2.93 -14.16 -29.54
N GLY A 175 -1.96 -13.42 -30.11
CA GLY A 175 -0.99 -13.95 -31.08
C GLY A 175 0.24 -14.62 -30.47
N ILE A 176 0.44 -14.50 -29.16
CA ILE A 176 1.64 -15.00 -28.47
C ILE A 176 1.29 -16.27 -27.71
N ARG A 177 2.01 -17.35 -28.03
CA ARG A 177 1.88 -18.64 -27.36
C ARG A 177 2.78 -18.70 -26.13
N ASN A 178 2.31 -19.37 -25.08
CA ASN A 178 3.12 -19.60 -23.90
C ASN A 178 4.32 -20.53 -24.23
N PRO A 179 5.58 -20.06 -24.09
CA PRO A 179 6.76 -20.87 -24.37
C PRO A 179 6.98 -21.99 -23.34
N LEU A 180 6.37 -21.88 -22.16
CA LEU A 180 6.42 -22.87 -21.07
C LEU A 180 5.22 -23.83 -21.09
N GLY A 181 4.33 -23.69 -22.07
CA GLY A 181 3.09 -24.44 -22.17
C GLY A 181 3.29 -25.95 -22.40
N ILE A 182 2.66 -26.77 -21.57
CA ILE A 182 2.66 -28.24 -21.70
C ILE A 182 1.23 -28.70 -22.03
N VAL A 183 1.03 -29.18 -23.26
CA VAL A 183 -0.28 -29.60 -23.79
C VAL A 183 -0.94 -30.74 -22.98
N ALA A 184 -0.16 -31.49 -22.20
CA ALA A 184 -0.64 -32.63 -21.42
C ALA A 184 -1.27 -32.28 -20.04
N LEU A 185 -1.29 -31.00 -19.63
CA LEU A 185 -1.77 -30.57 -18.30
C LEU A 185 -3.16 -29.88 -18.20
N PRO A 186 -4.08 -29.92 -19.19
CA PRO A 186 -5.28 -29.07 -19.17
C PRO A 186 -6.26 -29.39 -18.03
N GLU A 187 -6.33 -30.64 -17.56
CA GLU A 187 -7.25 -31.03 -16.47
C GLU A 187 -6.83 -30.52 -15.09
N ALA A 188 -5.53 -30.24 -14.88
CA ALA A 188 -5.03 -29.72 -13.61
C ALA A 188 -5.56 -28.29 -13.33
N ALA A 189 -5.79 -27.50 -14.38
CA ALA A 189 -6.32 -26.13 -14.29
C ALA A 189 -7.74 -26.08 -13.68
N LEU A 190 -8.56 -27.11 -13.86
CA LEU A 190 -9.91 -27.17 -13.29
C LEU A 190 -9.90 -27.37 -11.77
N VAL A 191 -9.02 -28.27 -11.26
CA VAL A 191 -8.85 -28.49 -9.81
C VAL A 191 -8.37 -27.22 -9.11
N ILE A 192 -7.54 -26.45 -9.81
CA ILE A 192 -6.98 -25.15 -9.40
C ILE A 192 -8.08 -24.09 -9.23
N ILE A 193 -9.01 -23.98 -10.19
CA ILE A 193 -10.14 -23.04 -10.15
C ILE A 193 -11.04 -23.27 -8.93
N PHE A 194 -11.32 -24.52 -8.57
CA PHE A 194 -12.18 -24.84 -7.41
C PHE A 194 -11.49 -24.64 -6.05
N SER A 195 -10.15 -24.66 -6.01
CA SER A 195 -9.40 -24.49 -4.76
C SER A 195 -9.53 -23.08 -4.16
N ILE A 196 -9.70 -22.05 -5.00
CA ILE A 196 -9.78 -20.64 -4.59
C ILE A 196 -11.09 -20.35 -3.85
N PRO A 197 -12.29 -20.67 -4.40
CA PRO A 197 -13.55 -20.52 -3.67
C PRO A 197 -13.57 -21.30 -2.35
N ILE A 198 -13.05 -22.53 -2.35
CA ILE A 198 -12.97 -23.36 -1.15
C ILE A 198 -12.07 -22.69 -0.10
N GLY A 199 -10.92 -22.14 -0.51
CA GLY A 199 -10.03 -21.37 0.34
C GLY A 199 -10.70 -20.15 0.98
N ILE A 200 -11.43 -19.37 0.17
CA ILE A 200 -12.19 -18.19 0.62
C ILE A 200 -13.25 -18.59 1.66
N LEU A 201 -14.03 -19.65 1.40
CA LEU A 201 -15.04 -20.16 2.33
C LEU A 201 -14.43 -20.59 3.67
N GLY A 202 -13.27 -21.27 3.64
CA GLY A 202 -12.56 -21.63 4.87
C GLY A 202 -12.03 -20.43 5.64
N CYS A 203 -11.58 -19.38 4.95
CA CYS A 203 -11.15 -18.13 5.59
C CYS A 203 -12.32 -17.40 6.25
N ALA A 204 -13.48 -17.35 5.59
CA ALA A 204 -14.70 -16.81 6.17
C ALA A 204 -15.12 -17.61 7.41
N ALA A 205 -15.09 -18.94 7.34
CA ALA A 205 -15.38 -19.81 8.48
C ALA A 205 -14.40 -19.59 9.64
N ALA A 206 -13.09 -19.44 9.36
CA ALA A 206 -12.07 -19.14 10.37
C ALA A 206 -12.35 -17.80 11.06
N LEU A 207 -12.70 -16.77 10.28
CA LEU A 207 -13.01 -15.44 10.78
C LEU A 207 -14.27 -15.44 11.66
N ILE A 208 -15.34 -16.12 11.23
CA ILE A 208 -16.57 -16.28 12.00
C ILE A 208 -16.30 -17.04 13.30
N GLN A 209 -15.56 -18.15 13.25
CA GLN A 209 -15.23 -18.95 14.43
C GLN A 209 -14.41 -18.12 15.44
N ARG A 210 -13.44 -17.34 14.97
CA ARG A 210 -12.65 -16.41 15.81
C ARG A 210 -13.53 -15.32 16.40
N PHE A 211 -14.38 -14.68 15.61
CA PHE A 211 -15.25 -13.62 16.09
C PHE A 211 -16.19 -14.10 17.21
N ARG A 212 -16.72 -15.32 17.10
CA ARG A 212 -17.57 -15.93 18.13
C ARG A 212 -16.84 -16.26 19.44
N ARG A 213 -15.52 -16.49 19.39
CA ARG A 213 -14.69 -16.82 20.56
C ARG A 213 -13.95 -15.62 21.16
N SER A 214 -13.87 -14.51 20.42
CA SER A 214 -13.13 -13.32 20.85
C SER A 214 -13.91 -12.46 21.83
N HIS A 215 -13.20 -11.91 22.83
CA HIS A 215 -13.73 -10.95 23.80
C HIS A 215 -12.83 -9.71 23.87
N GLY A 216 -13.37 -8.57 24.32
CA GLY A 216 -12.59 -7.34 24.54
C GLY A 216 -11.96 -6.76 23.26
N GLN A 217 -10.68 -6.42 23.33
CA GLN A 217 -9.93 -5.73 22.26
C GLN A 217 -9.78 -6.57 20.99
N ASP A 218 -9.61 -7.89 21.11
CA ASP A 218 -9.46 -8.78 19.94
C ASP A 218 -10.70 -8.79 19.05
N ARG A 219 -11.89 -8.66 19.66
CA ARG A 219 -13.16 -8.58 18.92
C ARG A 219 -13.27 -7.29 18.12
N LEU A 220 -12.73 -6.19 18.63
CA LEU A 220 -12.69 -4.91 17.92
C LEU A 220 -11.72 -4.98 16.73
N GLN A 221 -10.56 -5.63 16.89
CA GLN A 221 -9.61 -5.85 15.81
C GLN A 221 -10.22 -6.69 14.67
N LEU A 222 -10.87 -7.80 15.02
CA LEU A 222 -11.55 -8.65 14.04
C LEU A 222 -12.73 -7.94 13.37
N LYS A 223 -13.42 -7.02 14.06
CA LYS A 223 -14.52 -6.25 13.47
C LYS A 223 -14.04 -5.34 12.33
N TRP A 224 -12.91 -4.66 12.50
CA TRP A 224 -12.33 -3.82 11.43
C TRP A 224 -11.93 -4.65 10.21
N LEU A 225 -11.22 -5.76 10.43
CA LEU A 225 -10.84 -6.65 9.34
C LEU A 225 -12.07 -7.26 8.65
N ALA A 226 -13.05 -7.75 9.42
CA ALA A 226 -14.27 -8.33 8.87
C ALA A 226 -15.09 -7.30 8.06
N ALA A 227 -15.16 -6.06 8.51
CA ALA A 227 -15.83 -4.99 7.76
C ALA A 227 -15.08 -4.69 6.44
N GLY A 228 -13.76 -4.51 6.48
CA GLY A 228 -12.96 -4.21 5.29
C GLY A 228 -12.94 -5.37 4.28
N ALA A 229 -12.64 -6.58 4.75
CA ALA A 229 -12.63 -7.78 3.92
C ALA A 229 -14.02 -8.14 3.40
N GLY A 230 -15.07 -7.99 4.22
CA GLY A 230 -16.45 -8.20 3.82
C GLY A 230 -16.90 -7.22 2.73
N ALA A 231 -16.64 -5.92 2.91
CA ALA A 231 -16.93 -4.92 1.90
C ALA A 231 -16.19 -5.19 0.58
N THR A 232 -14.90 -5.50 0.65
CA THR A 232 -14.08 -5.89 -0.51
C THR A 232 -14.67 -7.10 -1.24
N ALA A 233 -14.99 -8.16 -0.49
CA ALA A 233 -15.54 -9.38 -1.06
C ALA A 233 -16.92 -9.15 -1.71
N THR A 234 -17.79 -8.34 -1.10
CA THR A 234 -19.12 -8.03 -1.64
C THR A 234 -19.02 -7.25 -2.96
N VAL A 235 -18.20 -6.18 -2.98
CA VAL A 235 -18.04 -5.36 -4.18
C VAL A 235 -17.37 -6.16 -5.30
N TYR A 236 -16.33 -6.94 -4.97
CA TYR A 236 -15.64 -7.78 -5.94
C TYR A 236 -16.55 -8.87 -6.50
N LEU A 237 -17.35 -9.53 -5.67
CA LEU A 237 -18.33 -10.52 -6.12
C LEU A 237 -19.38 -9.89 -7.05
N ALA A 238 -19.87 -8.70 -6.73
CA ALA A 238 -20.82 -7.99 -7.59
C ALA A 238 -20.20 -7.66 -8.96
N ALA A 239 -18.96 -7.17 -8.99
CA ALA A 239 -18.23 -6.90 -10.23
C ALA A 239 -17.99 -8.19 -11.03
N MET A 240 -17.61 -9.28 -10.36
CA MET A 240 -17.36 -10.58 -11.00
C MET A 240 -18.63 -11.16 -11.62
N VAL A 241 -19.75 -11.16 -10.87
CA VAL A 241 -21.04 -11.64 -11.39
C VAL A 241 -21.47 -10.80 -12.59
N ALA A 242 -21.39 -9.46 -12.50
CA ALA A 242 -21.74 -8.57 -13.60
C ALA A 242 -20.90 -8.85 -14.85
N THR A 243 -19.58 -9.01 -14.69
CA THR A 243 -18.62 -9.37 -15.75
C THR A 243 -19.02 -10.67 -16.46
N LEU A 244 -19.30 -11.74 -15.69
CA LEU A 244 -19.68 -13.05 -16.23
C LEU A 244 -21.05 -13.02 -16.92
N THR A 245 -22.03 -12.28 -16.37
CA THR A 245 -23.38 -12.21 -16.95
C THR A 245 -23.46 -11.41 -18.24
N LEU A 246 -22.53 -10.47 -18.43
CA LEU A 246 -22.53 -9.54 -19.57
C LEU A 246 -21.44 -9.86 -20.60
N ASP A 247 -20.67 -10.93 -20.38
CA ASP A 247 -19.51 -11.33 -21.19
C ASP A 247 -18.58 -10.14 -21.47
N ALA A 248 -18.29 -9.38 -20.42
CA ALA A 248 -17.57 -8.10 -20.48
C ALA A 248 -16.29 -8.20 -19.64
N PRO A 249 -15.14 -8.58 -20.26
CA PRO A 249 -13.87 -8.74 -19.58
C PRO A 249 -13.37 -7.48 -18.88
N TRP A 250 -12.35 -7.63 -18.03
CA TRP A 250 -11.67 -6.52 -17.33
C TRP A 250 -10.67 -5.81 -18.26
N ASP A 251 -11.10 -5.49 -19.48
CA ASP A 251 -10.29 -4.84 -20.52
C ASP A 251 -10.68 -3.37 -20.76
N GLY A 252 -11.62 -2.85 -19.96
CA GLY A 252 -12.11 -1.48 -20.04
C GLY A 252 -13.05 -1.21 -21.22
N ARG A 253 -13.44 -2.24 -21.99
CA ARG A 253 -14.33 -2.08 -23.17
C ARG A 253 -15.81 -2.19 -22.84
N GLY A 254 -16.14 -2.51 -21.59
CA GLY A 254 -17.51 -2.58 -21.10
C GLY A 254 -18.21 -1.21 -20.99
N PRO A 255 -19.52 -1.19 -20.73
CA PRO A 255 -20.24 0.04 -20.47
C PRO A 255 -19.67 0.78 -19.25
N LEU A 256 -19.71 2.12 -19.27
CA LEU A 256 -19.03 2.96 -18.26
C LEU A 256 -19.40 2.64 -16.81
N TRP A 257 -20.64 2.24 -16.55
CA TRP A 257 -21.06 1.85 -15.20
C TRP A 257 -20.39 0.54 -14.73
N LEU A 258 -20.11 -0.39 -15.65
CA LEU A 258 -19.49 -1.68 -15.35
C LEU A 258 -17.99 -1.51 -15.13
N THR A 259 -17.31 -0.73 -15.98
CA THR A 259 -15.89 -0.40 -15.79
C THR A 259 -15.69 0.36 -14.49
N THR A 260 -16.56 1.31 -14.16
CA THR A 260 -16.55 1.99 -12.86
C THR A 260 -16.74 1.01 -11.70
N LEU A 261 -17.62 0.01 -11.84
CA LEU A 261 -17.82 -1.02 -10.81
C LEU A 261 -16.58 -1.91 -10.63
N GLN A 262 -15.92 -2.29 -11.72
CA GLN A 262 -14.66 -3.06 -11.73
C GLN A 262 -13.53 -2.24 -11.07
N ASP A 263 -13.41 -0.96 -11.40
CA ASP A 263 -12.44 -0.05 -10.77
C ASP A 263 -12.72 0.06 -9.26
N VAL A 264 -13.97 0.27 -8.87
CA VAL A 264 -14.36 0.34 -7.44
C VAL A 264 -14.05 -0.99 -6.73
N ALA A 265 -14.23 -2.13 -7.39
CA ALA A 265 -13.82 -3.42 -6.86
C ALA A 265 -12.30 -3.50 -6.66
N ALA A 266 -11.52 -3.07 -7.64
CA ALA A 266 -10.06 -3.00 -7.55
C ALA A 266 -9.59 -2.07 -6.41
N PHE A 267 -10.21 -0.90 -6.26
CA PHE A 267 -9.90 0.05 -5.18
C PHE A 267 -10.32 -0.45 -3.80
N SER A 268 -11.37 -1.27 -3.71
CA SER A 268 -11.87 -1.78 -2.44
C SER A 268 -10.82 -2.60 -1.68
N PHE A 269 -9.84 -3.19 -2.38
CA PHE A 269 -8.73 -3.93 -1.76
C PHE A 269 -7.89 -3.08 -0.79
N VAL A 270 -7.87 -1.75 -0.93
CA VAL A 270 -7.19 -0.84 0.01
C VAL A 270 -7.78 -0.92 1.42
N LEU A 271 -9.04 -1.34 1.55
CA LEU A 271 -9.72 -1.48 2.83
C LEU A 271 -9.07 -2.54 3.72
N ILE A 272 -8.45 -3.57 3.14
CA ILE A 272 -7.78 -4.65 3.88
C ILE A 272 -6.55 -4.10 4.64
N PRO A 273 -5.53 -3.51 3.99
CA PRO A 273 -4.36 -2.99 4.69
C PRO A 273 -4.71 -1.84 5.63
N VAL A 274 -5.69 -1.00 5.28
CA VAL A 274 -6.18 0.06 6.18
C VAL A 274 -6.82 -0.54 7.43
N ALA A 275 -7.70 -1.54 7.28
CA ALA A 275 -8.32 -2.22 8.41
C ALA A 275 -7.30 -2.94 9.29
N VAL A 276 -6.31 -3.62 8.69
CA VAL A 276 -5.21 -4.28 9.41
C VAL A 276 -4.37 -3.26 10.16
N GLY A 277 -4.00 -2.16 9.51
CA GLY A 277 -3.22 -1.07 10.11
C GLY A 277 -3.95 -0.45 11.29
N ILE A 278 -5.22 -0.08 11.12
CA ILE A 278 -6.06 0.43 12.22
C ILE A 278 -6.15 -0.60 13.33
N ALA A 279 -6.43 -1.86 13.01
CA ALA A 279 -6.66 -2.88 14.02
C ALA A 279 -5.40 -3.18 14.84
N ILE A 280 -4.26 -3.41 14.20
CA ILE A 280 -3.01 -3.77 14.89
C ILE A 280 -2.41 -2.57 15.61
N LEU A 281 -2.39 -1.40 14.97
CA LEU A 281 -1.70 -0.23 15.53
C LEU A 281 -2.53 0.49 16.59
N LYS A 282 -3.86 0.61 16.41
CA LYS A 282 -4.73 1.31 17.36
C LYS A 282 -5.04 0.49 18.60
N TYR A 283 -5.34 -0.80 18.44
CA TYR A 283 -5.86 -1.61 19.56
C TYR A 283 -4.78 -2.38 20.31
N ARG A 284 -3.63 -2.64 19.69
CA ARG A 284 -2.55 -3.40 20.32
C ARG A 284 -1.48 -2.52 20.96
N LEU A 285 -1.48 -1.21 20.69
CA LEU A 285 -0.52 -0.28 21.27
C LEU A 285 -1.21 1.03 21.64
N TYR A 286 -1.74 1.11 22.86
CA TYR A 286 -2.18 2.36 23.47
C TYR A 286 -1.04 3.41 23.61
N ASP A 287 0.20 3.09 23.23
CA ASP A 287 1.39 3.95 23.32
C ASP A 287 1.86 4.63 22.00
N ILE A 288 1.16 4.52 20.86
CA ILE A 288 1.60 5.15 19.57
C ILE A 288 0.81 6.39 19.16
N ASP A 289 -0.14 6.88 19.96
CA ASP A 289 -0.98 8.02 19.55
C ASP A 289 -0.15 9.25 19.13
N LEU A 290 1.05 9.43 19.70
CA LEU A 290 1.95 10.53 19.35
C LEU A 290 2.67 10.34 18.00
N ILE A 291 3.09 9.12 17.65
CA ILE A 291 3.81 8.84 16.40
C ILE A 291 2.85 8.55 15.26
N ILE A 292 1.71 7.90 15.49
CA ILE A 292 0.65 7.78 14.48
C ILE A 292 0.18 9.17 14.07
N ASN A 293 -0.07 10.08 15.03
CA ASN A 293 -0.37 11.45 14.67
C ASN A 293 0.77 12.09 13.88
N ARG A 294 2.03 12.05 14.32
CA ARG A 294 3.12 12.66 13.52
C ARG A 294 3.24 12.04 12.12
N THR A 295 3.19 10.72 11.99
CA THR A 295 3.37 10.03 10.70
C THR A 295 2.15 10.18 9.79
N LEU A 296 0.93 10.16 10.32
CA LEU A 296 -0.28 10.49 9.56
C LEU A 296 -0.31 11.96 9.18
N VAL A 297 0.13 12.85 10.08
CA VAL A 297 0.20 14.28 9.79
C VAL A 297 1.20 14.52 8.69
N TYR A 298 2.47 14.13 8.85
CA TYR A 298 3.49 14.30 7.81
C TYR A 298 3.20 13.48 6.55
N GLY A 299 2.61 12.30 6.69
CA GLY A 299 2.20 11.44 5.57
C GLY A 299 1.07 12.05 4.77
N ALA A 300 -0.02 12.46 5.42
CA ALA A 300 -1.14 13.15 4.78
C ALA A 300 -0.70 14.50 4.19
N LEU A 301 0.22 15.19 4.85
CA LEU A 301 0.84 16.41 4.35
C LEU A 301 1.59 16.18 3.04
N THR A 302 2.44 15.15 3.03
CA THR A 302 3.22 14.76 1.86
C THR A 302 2.32 14.26 0.75
N ALA A 303 1.33 13.42 1.05
CA ALA A 303 0.36 12.92 0.08
C ALA A 303 -0.47 14.06 -0.53
N THR A 304 -0.92 15.01 0.30
CA THR A 304 -1.67 16.19 -0.17
C THR A 304 -0.78 17.09 -1.03
N LEU A 305 0.48 17.29 -0.65
CA LEU A 305 1.45 18.05 -1.43
C LEU A 305 1.69 17.38 -2.79
N THR A 306 1.89 16.07 -2.81
CA THR A 306 2.08 15.28 -4.02
C THR A 306 0.83 15.29 -4.90
N ALA A 307 -0.36 15.11 -4.33
CA ALA A 307 -1.61 15.16 -5.07
C ALA A 307 -1.89 16.55 -5.65
N ALA A 308 -1.68 17.62 -4.87
CA ALA A 308 -1.79 18.99 -5.34
C ALA A 308 -0.77 19.28 -6.46
N TYR A 309 0.44 18.75 -6.33
CA TYR A 309 1.47 18.83 -7.37
C TYR A 309 1.02 18.13 -8.66
N LEU A 310 0.60 16.86 -8.58
CA LEU A 310 0.13 16.09 -9.73
C LEU A 310 -1.05 16.77 -10.39
N LEU A 311 -2.04 17.23 -9.61
CA LEU A 311 -3.20 17.97 -10.11
C LEU A 311 -2.79 19.25 -10.83
N ALA A 312 -1.87 20.03 -10.25
CA ALA A 312 -1.38 21.26 -10.86
C ALA A 312 -0.67 20.98 -12.20
N VAL A 313 0.15 19.92 -12.25
CA VAL A 313 0.81 19.48 -13.49
C VAL A 313 -0.22 19.07 -14.53
N THR A 314 -1.19 18.23 -14.17
CA THR A 314 -2.24 17.75 -15.09
C THR A 314 -3.10 18.89 -15.62
N ILE A 315 -3.52 19.84 -14.76
CA ILE A 315 -4.29 21.03 -15.17
C ILE A 315 -3.45 21.89 -16.13
N LEU A 316 -2.20 22.14 -15.78
CA LEU A 316 -1.32 23.01 -16.58
C LEU A 316 -1.00 22.36 -17.93
N GLN A 317 -0.79 21.04 -17.96
CA GLN A 317 -0.64 20.27 -19.18
C GLN A 317 -1.92 20.32 -20.02
N GLY A 318 -3.11 20.16 -19.42
CA GLY A 318 -4.39 20.26 -20.12
C GLY A 318 -4.68 21.65 -20.72
N LEU A 319 -4.30 22.72 -20.03
CA LEU A 319 -4.45 24.10 -20.50
C LEU A 319 -3.45 24.48 -21.60
N LEU A 320 -2.23 23.92 -21.56
CA LEU A 320 -1.15 24.25 -22.48
C LEU A 320 -1.10 23.33 -23.72
N SER A 321 -1.63 22.11 -23.63
CA SER A 321 -1.66 21.14 -24.75
C SER A 321 -2.32 21.68 -26.03
N PRO A 322 -3.44 22.45 -25.99
CA PRO A 322 -4.07 23.02 -27.18
C PRO A 322 -3.20 24.07 -27.89
N VAL A 323 -2.30 24.73 -27.16
CA VAL A 323 -1.42 25.80 -27.66
C VAL A 323 -0.06 25.24 -28.10
N ALA A 324 0.42 24.19 -27.41
CA ALA A 324 1.71 23.55 -27.65
C ALA A 324 1.76 22.73 -28.96
N GLY A 325 0.62 22.28 -29.47
CA GLY A 325 0.55 21.49 -30.71
C GLY A 325 0.93 22.22 -32.01
N ARG A 326 1.24 23.53 -31.98
CA ARG A 326 1.50 24.34 -33.19
C ARG A 326 2.97 24.73 -33.43
N SER A 327 3.87 24.60 -32.44
CA SER A 327 5.29 24.96 -32.60
C SER A 327 6.18 24.38 -31.49
N GLN A 328 7.37 23.88 -31.83
CA GLN A 328 8.38 23.41 -30.85
C GLN A 328 8.78 24.51 -29.85
N LEU A 329 8.73 25.78 -30.25
CA LEU A 329 8.98 26.92 -29.34
C LEU A 329 7.83 27.11 -28.33
N ALA A 330 6.60 26.77 -28.70
CA ALA A 330 5.45 26.80 -27.79
C ALA A 330 5.54 25.66 -26.77
N VAL A 331 6.00 24.47 -27.18
CA VAL A 331 6.31 23.35 -26.26
C VAL A 331 7.39 23.78 -25.27
N ALA A 332 8.55 24.26 -25.76
CA ALA A 332 9.65 24.70 -24.90
C ALA A 332 9.26 25.85 -23.95
N GLY A 333 8.50 26.84 -24.45
CA GLY A 333 7.98 27.96 -23.67
C GLY A 333 6.97 27.51 -22.61
N SER A 334 6.11 26.54 -22.93
CA SER A 334 5.15 25.96 -21.99
C SER A 334 5.84 25.17 -20.87
N THR A 335 6.88 24.40 -21.20
CA THR A 335 7.70 23.66 -20.21
C THR A 335 8.48 24.62 -19.29
N LEU A 336 9.05 25.70 -19.84
CA LEU A 336 9.72 26.74 -19.06
C LEU A 336 8.76 27.50 -18.15
N ALA A 337 7.56 27.81 -18.63
CA ALA A 337 6.52 28.45 -17.83
C ALA A 337 6.07 27.55 -16.67
N VAL A 338 5.87 26.25 -16.92
CA VAL A 338 5.57 25.24 -15.87
C VAL A 338 6.68 25.22 -14.82
N ALA A 339 7.95 25.14 -15.24
CA ALA A 339 9.09 25.11 -14.34
C ALA A 339 9.25 26.42 -13.54
N ALA A 340 8.93 27.57 -14.14
CA ALA A 340 8.97 28.87 -13.46
C ALA A 340 7.84 29.04 -12.43
N LEU A 341 6.64 28.56 -12.75
CA LEU A 341 5.46 28.56 -11.85
C LEU A 341 5.61 27.54 -10.71
N PHE A 342 6.42 26.51 -10.89
CA PHE A 342 6.68 25.46 -9.91
C PHE A 342 7.36 25.99 -8.64
N ARG A 343 8.35 26.88 -8.74
CA ARG A 343 9.05 27.47 -7.58
C ARG A 343 8.11 28.22 -6.62
N PRO A 344 7.31 29.20 -7.06
CA PRO A 344 6.40 29.93 -6.17
C PRO A 344 5.20 29.09 -5.71
N GLY A 345 4.71 28.15 -6.53
CA GLY A 345 3.64 27.23 -6.16
C GLY A 345 4.01 26.35 -4.96
N ARG A 346 5.20 25.74 -5.01
CA ARG A 346 5.74 24.92 -3.91
C ARG A 346 5.86 25.73 -2.61
N ALA A 347 6.38 26.95 -2.69
CA ALA A 347 6.55 27.81 -1.51
C ALA A 347 5.23 28.19 -0.84
N ARG A 348 4.17 28.48 -1.62
CA ARG A 348 2.85 28.84 -1.08
C ARG A 348 2.14 27.66 -0.42
N ILE A 349 2.22 26.47 -1.03
CA ILE A 349 1.62 25.28 -0.44
C ILE A 349 2.32 24.94 0.88
N GLN A 350 3.66 25.01 0.91
CA GLN A 350 4.44 24.77 2.12
C GLN A 350 4.13 25.78 3.23
N ALA A 351 3.99 27.07 2.91
CA ALA A 351 3.59 28.10 3.87
C ALA A 351 2.16 27.94 4.40
N PHE A 352 1.21 27.55 3.55
CA PHE A 352 -0.18 27.28 3.96
C PHE A 352 -0.26 26.10 4.94
N ILE A 353 0.51 25.06 4.63
CA ILE A 353 0.67 23.86 5.43
C ILE A 353 1.25 24.18 6.81
N ASP A 354 2.37 24.90 6.86
CA ASP A 354 3.02 25.25 8.12
C ASP A 354 2.08 26.07 9.00
N ARG A 355 1.33 26.98 8.39
CA ARG A 355 0.38 27.84 9.10
C ARG A 355 -0.84 27.09 9.64
N ARG A 356 -1.31 26.05 8.94
CA ARG A 356 -2.50 25.27 9.33
C ARG A 356 -2.18 24.15 10.32
N PHE A 357 -1.00 23.53 10.20
CA PHE A 357 -0.62 22.34 10.98
C PHE A 357 0.23 22.64 12.21
N TYR A 358 1.14 23.63 12.15
CA TYR A 358 2.02 23.98 13.28
C TYR A 358 1.43 25.00 14.26
N ARG A 359 0.16 25.39 14.09
CA ARG A 359 -0.51 26.36 14.98
C ARG A 359 -0.38 25.99 16.47
N ARG A 360 -0.40 24.69 16.82
CA ARG A 360 -0.23 24.21 18.20
C ARG A 360 1.20 24.26 18.76
N LYS A 361 2.23 24.20 17.90
CA LYS A 361 3.64 24.24 18.36
C LYS A 361 4.14 25.69 18.47
N TYR A 362 3.63 26.58 17.61
CA TYR A 362 3.92 28.01 17.67
C TYR A 362 3.30 28.67 18.91
N ASP A 363 2.07 28.30 19.28
CA ASP A 363 1.45 28.78 20.52
C ASP A 363 2.21 28.29 21.77
N ALA A 364 2.73 27.05 21.80
CA ALA A 364 3.50 26.56 22.94
C ALA A 364 4.83 27.31 23.15
N ALA A 365 5.56 27.61 22.06
CA ALA A 365 6.80 28.38 22.14
C ALA A 365 6.54 29.83 22.58
N ARG A 366 5.51 30.47 22.02
CA ARG A 366 5.14 31.85 22.34
C ARG A 366 4.65 31.99 23.79
N THR A 367 3.84 31.04 24.26
CA THR A 367 3.38 31.03 25.65
C THR A 367 4.54 30.79 26.62
N LEU A 368 5.52 29.94 26.26
CA LEU A 368 6.73 29.74 27.09
C LEU A 368 7.61 30.99 27.13
N GLU A 369 7.70 31.73 26.03
CA GLU A 369 8.43 32.99 25.94
C GLU A 369 7.75 34.09 26.76
N THR A 370 6.42 34.22 26.67
CA THR A 370 5.65 35.15 27.50
C THR A 370 5.71 34.78 28.98
N PHE A 371 5.66 33.48 29.31
CA PHE A 371 5.77 33.00 30.70
C PHE A 371 7.19 33.18 31.26
N SER A 372 8.22 32.98 30.43
CA SER A 372 9.62 33.26 30.79
C SER A 372 9.88 34.76 30.92
N ALA A 373 9.19 35.60 30.14
CA ALA A 373 9.24 37.06 30.27
C ALA A 373 8.55 37.52 31.57
N SER A 374 7.35 37.02 31.87
CA SER A 374 6.66 37.33 33.14
C SER A 374 7.39 36.80 34.37
N LEU A 375 8.05 35.65 34.30
CA LEU A 375 8.89 35.17 35.41
C LEU A 375 10.14 36.03 35.61
N ARG A 376 10.63 36.68 34.56
CA ARG A 376 11.76 37.61 34.66
C ARG A 376 11.33 38.94 35.30
N ASP A 377 10.12 39.40 35.01
CA ASP A 377 9.51 40.58 35.65
C ASP A 377 9.14 40.34 37.12
N VAL A 378 8.73 39.12 37.50
CA VAL A 378 8.35 38.78 38.89
C VAL A 378 9.55 38.39 39.76
N VAL A 379 10.71 38.09 39.15
CA VAL A 379 11.96 37.76 39.85
C VAL A 379 12.97 38.92 39.77
N ASP A 380 12.46 40.16 39.66
CA ASP A 380 13.30 41.33 39.94
C ASP A 380 13.45 41.44 41.47
N LEU A 381 14.55 40.88 41.98
CA LEU A 381 14.98 40.85 43.38
C LEU A 381 15.05 42.24 44.04
N ASP A 382 14.93 43.30 43.26
CA ASP A 382 14.92 44.70 43.70
C ASP A 382 13.55 45.15 44.26
N ALA A 383 12.43 44.50 43.89
CA ALA A 383 11.12 44.83 44.45
C ALA A 383 10.92 44.28 45.87
N LEU A 384 11.55 43.15 46.21
CA LEU A 384 11.49 42.53 47.55
C LEU A 384 12.48 43.15 48.56
N THR A 385 13.55 43.81 48.09
CA THR A 385 14.50 44.51 48.97
C THR A 385 13.99 45.87 49.44
N GLY A 386 13.03 46.49 48.74
CA GLY A 386 12.36 47.72 49.18
C GLY A 386 11.35 47.52 50.32
N GLU A 387 10.57 46.44 50.31
CA GLU A 387 9.54 46.19 51.35
C GLU A 387 10.13 45.67 52.67
N LEU A 388 11.27 44.98 52.65
CA LEU A 388 11.97 44.54 53.88
C LEU A 388 12.69 45.69 54.61
N ALA A 389 13.05 46.77 53.92
CA ALA A 389 13.67 47.96 54.53
C ALA A 389 12.67 48.86 55.27
N VAL A 390 11.38 48.81 54.91
CA VAL A 390 10.29 49.59 55.56
C VAL A 390 9.76 48.88 56.81
N LEU A 391 10.07 47.59 57.00
CA LEU A 391 9.59 46.80 58.14
C LEU A 391 10.62 46.62 59.26
N ILE A 392 11.87 47.07 59.04
CA ILE A 392 12.99 46.97 60.01
C ILE A 392 13.53 48.36 60.43
N GLY A 393 13.02 49.45 59.85
CA GLY A 393 13.17 50.82 60.36
C GLY A 393 11.87 51.32 60.95
#